data_AF-U1NRD1-F1
#
_entry.id   AF-U1NRD1-F1
#
_cell.length_a   1.000
_cell.length_b   1.000
_cell.length_c   1.000
_cell.angle_alpha   90.00
_cell.angle_beta   90.00
_cell.angle_gamma   90.00
#
_symmetry.space_group_name_H-M   'P 1'
#
loop_
_entity.id
_entity.type
_entity.pdbx_description
1 polymer ?
#
loop_
_entity_poly.entity_id
_entity_poly.type
_entity_poly.pdbx_seq_one_letter_code
_entity_poly.pdbx_strand_id
1 'polypeptide(L)'
;MSDKGTQERVLQVLAHGRSNVHHVCQRSGLNNKAARETLAKLCATGLVTEVDRGLYAITSTGLDQLDHEYPSEAGFLNTTEVIHDSPTIKTLRLRGDRGLVELQVDDESVQMLADALHDILSDTHTESEIVELLKQFGKQE
;
A
#
# COMPACT_ATOMS: atom_id res chain seq x y z
N MET A 1 8.01 27.16 -3.45
CA MET A 1 7.71 25.73 -3.15
C MET A 1 8.96 24.94 -3.47
N SER A 2 9.43 24.06 -2.58
CA SER A 2 10.60 23.23 -2.84
C SER A 2 10.28 22.15 -3.90
N ASP A 3 11.26 21.80 -4.73
CA ASP A 3 11.11 20.76 -5.78
C ASP A 3 10.68 19.41 -5.16
N LYS A 4 11.21 19.10 -3.96
CA LYS A 4 10.90 17.90 -3.17
C LYS A 4 9.41 17.80 -2.81
N GLY A 5 8.80 18.87 -2.30
CA GLY A 5 7.38 18.86 -1.93
C GLY A 5 6.43 18.82 -3.14
N THR A 6 6.93 19.09 -4.35
CA THR A 6 6.16 18.92 -5.59
C THR A 6 6.20 17.47 -6.06
N GLN A 7 7.37 16.83 -6.01
CA GLN A 7 7.55 15.41 -6.34
C GLN A 7 6.72 14.51 -5.42
N GLU A 8 6.78 14.74 -4.11
CA GLU A 8 6.03 13.97 -3.12
C GLU A 8 4.51 14.01 -3.36
N ARG A 9 3.96 15.18 -3.68
CA ARG A 9 2.53 15.31 -4.03
C ARG A 9 2.15 14.51 -5.28
N VAL A 10 3.01 14.50 -6.30
CA VAL A 10 2.74 13.71 -7.53
C VAL A 10 2.84 12.21 -7.23
N LEU A 11 3.82 11.78 -6.44
CA LEU A 11 3.94 10.41 -5.97
C LEU A 11 2.70 10.00 -5.15
N GLN A 12 2.24 10.82 -4.21
CA GLN A 12 1.01 10.57 -3.43
C GLN A 12 -0.22 10.38 -4.32
N VAL A 13 -0.35 11.16 -5.41
CA VAL A 13 -1.45 10.95 -6.37
C VAL A 13 -1.36 9.57 -7.04
N LEU A 14 -0.15 9.17 -7.43
CA LEU A 14 0.09 7.90 -8.12
C LEU A 14 0.04 6.68 -7.19
N ALA A 15 0.25 6.86 -5.88
CA ALA A 15 0.07 5.82 -4.87
C ALA A 15 -1.40 5.35 -4.77
N HIS A 16 -2.36 6.19 -5.15
CA HIS A 16 -3.79 5.82 -5.19
C HIS A 16 -4.20 5.14 -6.50
N GLY A 17 -3.24 4.92 -7.42
CA GLY A 17 -3.46 4.22 -8.68
C GLY A 17 -2.98 4.99 -9.91
N ARG A 18 -3.10 4.31 -11.06
CA ARG A 18 -2.65 4.83 -12.36
C ARG A 18 -3.34 6.14 -12.69
N SER A 19 -2.57 7.14 -13.10
CA SER A 19 -3.09 8.48 -13.33
C SER A 19 -2.50 9.12 -14.57
N ASN A 20 -3.33 9.88 -15.31
CA ASN A 20 -2.86 10.71 -16.41
C ASN A 20 -2.48 12.12 -15.92
N VAL A 21 -1.82 12.91 -16.78
CA VAL A 21 -1.38 14.28 -16.45
C VAL A 21 -2.54 15.16 -15.97
N HIS A 22 -3.74 15.00 -16.53
CA HIS A 22 -4.91 15.78 -16.13
C HIS A 22 -5.32 15.48 -14.69
N HIS A 23 -5.41 14.18 -14.33
CA HIS A 23 -5.71 13.74 -12.98
C HIS A 23 -4.63 14.21 -11.98
N VAL A 24 -3.36 14.13 -12.38
CA VAL A 24 -2.24 14.64 -11.58
C VAL A 24 -2.38 16.14 -11.32
N CYS A 25 -2.69 16.95 -12.33
CA CYS A 25 -2.90 18.39 -12.15
C CYS A 25 -4.04 18.68 -11.16
N GLN A 26 -5.18 17.98 -11.33
CA GLN A 26 -6.37 18.15 -10.50
C GLN A 26 -6.10 17.84 -9.02
N ARG A 27 -5.34 16.78 -8.73
CA ARG A 27 -5.11 16.30 -7.36
C ARG A 27 -3.90 16.95 -6.67
N SER A 28 -2.86 17.31 -7.43
CA SER A 28 -1.63 17.91 -6.88
C SER A 28 -1.68 19.45 -6.80
N GLY A 29 -2.65 20.07 -7.47
CA GLY A 29 -2.74 21.54 -7.62
C GLY A 29 -1.68 22.13 -8.57
N LEU A 30 -0.98 21.29 -9.32
CA LEU A 30 0.02 21.71 -10.29
C LEU A 30 -0.63 22.11 -11.62
N ASN A 31 -0.01 23.08 -12.30
CA ASN A 31 -0.35 23.35 -13.69
C ASN A 31 0.22 22.26 -14.62
N ASN A 32 -0.29 22.22 -15.85
CA ASN A 32 0.05 21.16 -16.81
C ASN A 32 1.56 21.06 -17.09
N LYS A 33 2.24 22.20 -17.24
CA LYS A 33 3.69 22.25 -17.49
C LYS A 33 4.48 21.65 -16.32
N ALA A 34 4.20 22.11 -15.10
CA ALA A 34 4.86 21.64 -13.89
C ALA A 34 4.58 20.14 -13.63
N ALA A 35 3.37 19.67 -13.87
CA ALA A 35 3.01 18.26 -13.74
C ALA A 35 3.81 17.38 -14.72
N ARG A 36 3.92 17.79 -15.99
CA ARG A 36 4.72 17.06 -17.00
C ARG A 36 6.21 17.05 -16.68
N GLU A 37 6.76 18.19 -16.28
CA GLU A 37 8.17 18.29 -15.87
C GLU A 37 8.47 17.40 -14.66
N THR A 38 7.55 17.38 -13.68
CA THR A 38 7.70 16.54 -12.48
C THR A 38 7.60 15.05 -12.83
N LEU A 39 6.60 14.65 -13.64
CA LEU A 39 6.47 13.27 -14.10
C LEU A 39 7.70 12.82 -14.90
N ALA A 40 8.23 13.65 -15.79
CA ALA A 40 9.43 13.35 -16.55
C ALA A 40 10.65 13.14 -15.64
N LYS A 41 10.83 13.99 -14.61
CA LYS A 41 11.87 13.80 -13.60
C LYS A 41 11.70 12.48 -12.84
N LEU A 42 10.49 12.20 -12.36
CA LEU A 42 10.19 10.97 -11.61
C LEU A 42 10.37 9.70 -12.45
N CYS A 43 10.06 9.77 -13.75
CA CYS A 43 10.36 8.70 -14.70
C CYS A 43 11.86 8.53 -14.90
N ALA A 44 12.61 9.63 -15.05
CA ALA A 44 14.07 9.59 -15.21
C ALA A 44 14.79 9.00 -13.98
N THR A 45 14.22 9.16 -12.79
CA THR A 45 14.73 8.57 -11.54
C THR A 45 14.17 7.18 -11.24
N GLY A 46 13.30 6.63 -12.10
CA GLY A 46 12.73 5.29 -11.92
C GLY A 46 11.67 5.17 -10.83
N LEU A 47 11.15 6.28 -10.29
CA LEU A 47 10.14 6.31 -9.23
C LEU A 47 8.71 6.17 -9.77
N VAL A 48 8.55 6.51 -11.05
CA VAL A 48 7.30 6.43 -11.79
C VAL A 48 7.62 5.81 -13.14
N THR A 49 6.67 5.08 -13.71
CA THR A 49 6.77 4.58 -15.09
C THR A 49 5.54 4.99 -15.88
N GLU A 50 5.73 5.29 -17.16
CA GLU A 50 4.63 5.44 -18.11
C GLU A 50 4.23 4.03 -18.57
N VAL A 51 3.00 3.61 -18.25
CA VAL A 51 2.49 2.27 -18.56
C VAL A 51 1.72 2.21 -19.88
N ASP A 52 1.15 3.35 -20.28
CA ASP A 52 0.50 3.56 -21.57
C ASP A 52 0.57 5.06 -21.89
N ARG A 53 0.26 5.45 -23.13
CA ARG A 53 0.40 6.84 -23.63
C ARG A 53 -0.26 7.86 -22.70
N GLY A 54 0.57 8.57 -21.93
CA GLY A 54 0.14 9.59 -20.97
C GLY A 54 -0.48 9.05 -19.68
N LEU A 55 -0.36 7.76 -19.39
CA LEU A 55 -0.82 7.09 -18.18
C LEU A 55 0.39 6.62 -17.36
N TYR A 56 0.48 7.09 -16.12
CA TYR A 56 1.62 6.88 -15.25
C TYR A 56 1.23 5.99 -14.07
N ALA A 57 2.17 5.17 -13.61
CA ALA A 57 2.07 4.35 -12.42
C ALA A 57 3.30 4.57 -11.54
N ILE A 58 3.12 4.58 -10.22
CA ILE A 58 4.24 4.58 -9.28
C ILE A 58 4.95 3.22 -9.33
N THR A 59 6.27 3.21 -9.21
CA THR A 59 7.06 1.96 -9.07
C THR A 59 7.16 1.56 -7.61
N SER A 60 7.64 0.35 -7.31
CA SER A 60 7.95 -0.06 -5.93
C SER A 60 8.93 0.92 -5.27
N THR A 61 10.01 1.28 -5.96
CA THR A 61 10.97 2.28 -5.46
C THR A 61 10.35 3.66 -5.23
N GLY A 62 9.37 4.06 -6.05
CA GLY A 62 8.61 5.30 -5.82
C GLY A 62 7.71 5.23 -4.58
N LEU A 63 7.12 4.08 -4.32
CA LEU A 63 6.35 3.81 -3.10
C LEU A 63 7.26 3.84 -1.86
N ASP A 64 8.42 3.20 -1.92
CA ASP A 64 9.40 3.21 -0.82
C ASP A 64 9.84 4.63 -0.46
N GLN A 65 9.88 5.55 -1.43
CA GLN A 65 10.22 6.96 -1.19
C GLN A 65 9.08 7.77 -0.55
N LEU A 66 7.84 7.33 -0.72
CA LEU A 66 6.70 7.86 0.05
C LEU A 66 6.62 7.24 1.44
N ASP A 67 7.16 6.04 1.60
CA ASP A 67 7.24 5.40 2.90
C ASP A 67 8.23 6.20 3.75
N HIS A 68 7.66 6.93 4.69
CA HIS A 68 8.46 7.62 5.70
C HIS A 68 9.06 6.54 6.61
N GLU A 69 10.20 6.83 7.26
CA GLU A 69 10.70 5.96 8.33
C GLU A 69 9.53 5.56 9.24
N TYR A 70 9.27 4.24 9.30
CA TYR A 70 8.29 3.65 10.18
C TYR A 70 8.54 4.23 11.58
N PRO A 71 7.66 5.10 12.10
CA PRO A 71 7.92 5.69 13.41
C PRO A 71 7.99 4.53 14.38
N SER A 72 9.03 4.47 15.23
CA SER A 72 9.10 3.48 16.31
C SER A 72 7.89 3.51 17.26
N GLU A 73 7.07 4.56 17.15
CA GLU A 73 5.83 4.82 17.89
C GLU A 73 4.55 4.44 17.12
N ALA A 74 4.62 4.15 15.82
CA ALA A 74 3.50 3.57 15.09
C ALA A 74 3.42 2.09 15.48
N GLY A 75 2.43 1.74 16.29
CA GLY A 75 2.24 0.38 16.76
C GLY A 75 1.80 -0.55 15.64
N PHE A 76 1.90 -1.84 15.95
CA PHE A 76 1.56 -2.94 15.07
C PHE A 76 0.05 -3.05 14.82
N LEU A 77 -0.32 -4.00 13.97
CA LEU A 77 -1.70 -4.46 13.82
C LEU A 77 -2.30 -4.77 15.21
N ASN A 78 -3.29 -3.99 15.63
CA ASN A 78 -3.87 -4.12 16.96
C ASN A 78 -4.97 -5.18 17.01
N THR A 79 -5.73 -5.32 15.93
CA THR A 79 -6.88 -6.22 15.90
C THR A 79 -7.12 -6.71 14.48
N THR A 80 -7.43 -8.00 14.37
CA THR A 80 -7.89 -8.62 13.13
C THR A 80 -9.24 -9.29 13.39
N GLU A 81 -10.23 -9.01 12.55
CA GLU A 81 -11.56 -9.60 12.65
C GLU A 81 -11.97 -10.19 11.29
N VAL A 82 -12.49 -11.42 11.27
CA VAL A 82 -13.21 -11.95 10.10
C VAL A 82 -14.64 -11.41 10.19
N ILE A 83 -15.02 -10.51 9.29
CA ILE A 83 -16.33 -9.84 9.32
C ILE A 83 -17.35 -10.47 8.36
N HIS A 84 -16.88 -11.26 7.40
CA HIS A 84 -17.73 -12.05 6.53
C HIS A 84 -17.03 -13.35 6.16
N ASP A 85 -17.67 -14.46 6.47
CA ASP A 85 -17.17 -15.80 6.14
C ASP A 85 -18.13 -16.43 5.11
N SER A 86 -17.78 -16.32 3.83
CA SER A 86 -18.44 -17.03 2.73
C SER A 86 -17.56 -18.22 2.35
N PRO A 87 -18.13 -19.35 1.88
CA PRO A 87 -17.35 -20.50 1.41
C PRO A 87 -16.34 -20.21 0.31
N THR A 88 -16.43 -19.06 -0.37
CA THR A 88 -15.52 -18.67 -1.46
C THR A 88 -14.75 -17.39 -1.20
N ILE A 89 -15.16 -16.56 -0.24
CA ILE A 89 -14.56 -15.24 0.03
C ILE A 89 -14.62 -14.97 1.53
N LYS A 90 -13.45 -14.76 2.14
CA LYS A 90 -13.30 -14.27 3.51
C LYS A 90 -13.04 -12.77 3.48
N THR A 91 -13.80 -12.01 4.28
CA THR A 91 -13.53 -10.58 4.47
C THR A 91 -12.84 -10.38 5.83
N LEU A 92 -11.59 -9.94 5.78
CA LEU A 92 -10.76 -9.62 6.91
C LEU A 92 -10.81 -8.11 7.16
N ARG A 93 -11.06 -7.72 8.40
CA ARG A 93 -10.93 -6.34 8.86
C ARG A 93 -9.67 -6.24 9.70
N LEU A 94 -8.72 -5.45 9.20
CA LEU A 94 -7.45 -5.17 9.85
C LEU A 94 -7.52 -3.78 10.48
N ARG A 95 -7.34 -3.70 11.79
CA ARG A 95 -7.30 -2.44 12.52
C ARG A 95 -5.90 -2.21 13.07
N GLY A 96 -5.25 -1.18 12.54
CA GLY A 96 -4.01 -0.65 13.08
C GLY A 96 -4.22 0.76 13.64
N ASP A 97 -3.16 1.35 14.16
CA ASP A 97 -3.19 2.70 14.75
C ASP A 97 -3.58 3.81 13.76
N ARG A 98 -3.41 3.57 12.46
CA ARG A 98 -3.73 4.55 11.40
C ARG A 98 -5.05 4.34 10.69
N GLY A 99 -5.81 3.29 11.03
CA GLY A 99 -7.13 3.11 10.45
C GLY A 99 -7.60 1.67 10.38
N LEU A 100 -8.67 1.50 9.62
CA LEU A 100 -9.36 0.24 9.41
C LEU A 100 -9.31 -0.07 7.92
N VAL A 101 -8.78 -1.23 7.58
CA VAL A 101 -8.74 -1.77 6.22
C VAL A 101 -9.61 -3.02 6.17
N GLU A 102 -10.48 -3.10 5.17
CA GLU A 102 -11.25 -4.32 4.87
C GLU A 102 -10.66 -4.96 3.63
N LEU A 103 -10.23 -6.21 3.77
CA LEU A 103 -9.59 -7.01 2.73
C LEU A 103 -10.52 -8.19 2.40
N GLN A 104 -10.89 -8.33 1.14
CA GLN A 104 -11.58 -9.52 0.65
C GLN A 104 -10.55 -10.48 0.06
N VAL A 105 -10.60 -11.72 0.50
CA VAL A 105 -9.65 -12.78 0.12
C VAL A 105 -10.47 -13.98 -0.31
N ASP A 106 -10.30 -14.41 -1.56
CA ASP A 106 -10.86 -15.67 -2.01
C ASP A 106 -10.14 -16.87 -1.38
N ASP A 107 -10.81 -18.01 -1.31
CA ASP A 107 -10.32 -19.21 -0.62
C ASP A 107 -8.96 -19.70 -1.17
N GLU A 108 -8.73 -19.56 -2.47
CA GLU A 108 -7.44 -19.90 -3.10
C GLU A 108 -6.31 -18.96 -2.67
N SER A 109 -6.63 -17.68 -2.41
CA SER A 109 -5.68 -16.65 -2.00
C SER A 109 -5.42 -16.59 -0.49
N VAL A 110 -6.22 -17.28 0.34
CA VAL A 110 -6.05 -17.31 1.81
C VAL A 110 -4.68 -17.88 2.19
N GLN A 111 -4.25 -18.95 1.53
CA GLN A 111 -2.95 -19.56 1.81
C GLN A 111 -1.79 -18.63 1.44
N MET A 112 -1.88 -17.96 0.28
CA MET A 112 -0.87 -16.99 -0.15
C MET A 112 -0.77 -15.80 0.82
N LEU A 113 -1.89 -15.34 1.37
CA LEU A 113 -1.90 -14.29 2.39
C LEU A 113 -1.27 -14.76 3.70
N ALA A 114 -1.59 -15.98 4.14
CA ALA A 114 -1.03 -16.56 5.35
C ALA A 114 0.50 -16.72 5.24
N ASP A 115 0.98 -17.19 4.09
CA ASP A 115 2.40 -17.34 3.80
C ASP A 115 3.11 -15.96 3.78
N ALA A 116 2.52 -14.96 3.13
CA ALA A 116 3.07 -13.60 3.11
C ALA A 116 3.09 -12.94 4.49
N LEU A 117 2.05 -13.15 5.30
CA LEU A 117 2.00 -12.68 6.69
C LEU A 117 3.05 -13.38 7.55
N HIS A 118 3.24 -14.69 7.35
CA HIS A 118 4.26 -15.44 8.06
C HIS A 118 5.67 -14.92 7.75
N ASP A 119 5.99 -14.69 6.48
CA ASP A 119 7.29 -14.15 6.06
C ASP A 119 7.55 -12.77 6.70
N ILE A 120 6.57 -11.88 6.68
CA ILE A 120 6.71 -10.51 7.24
C ILE A 120 6.82 -10.54 8.77
N LEU A 121 6.04 -11.38 9.45
CA LEU A 121 6.05 -11.45 10.91
C LEU A 121 7.30 -12.15 11.44
N SER A 122 7.90 -13.06 10.69
CA SER A 122 9.13 -13.78 11.08
C SER A 122 10.33 -12.85 11.29
N ASP A 123 10.33 -11.68 10.64
CA ASP A 123 11.37 -10.67 10.81
C ASP A 123 11.23 -9.87 12.13
N THR A 124 10.07 -9.92 12.78
CA THR A 124 9.73 -9.00 13.89
C THR A 124 9.16 -9.68 15.14
N HIS A 125 8.71 -10.93 15.03
CA HIS A 125 8.05 -11.68 16.10
C HIS A 125 8.69 -13.06 16.27
N THR A 126 8.62 -13.62 17.47
CA THR A 126 9.06 -15.01 17.68
C THR A 126 8.06 -15.99 17.07
N GLU A 127 8.53 -17.14 16.60
CA GLU A 127 7.70 -18.17 15.95
C GLU A 127 6.45 -18.55 16.77
N SER A 128 6.57 -18.53 18.11
CA SER A 128 5.48 -18.78 19.06
C SER A 128 4.36 -17.73 18.98
N GLU A 129 4.72 -16.45 18.83
CA GLU A 129 3.78 -15.33 18.74
C GLU A 129 3.08 -15.31 17.38
N ILE A 130 3.81 -15.66 16.31
CA ILE A 130 3.27 -15.78 14.95
C ILE A 130 2.23 -16.90 14.89
N VAL A 131 2.54 -18.06 15.49
CA VAL A 131 1.61 -19.20 15.54
C VAL A 131 0.35 -18.87 16.35
N GLU A 132 0.45 -18.11 17.43
CA GLU A 132 -0.71 -17.63 18.21
C GLU A 132 -1.58 -16.66 17.39
N LEU A 133 -0.97 -15.70 16.69
CA LEU A 133 -1.67 -14.76 15.82
C LEU A 133 -2.37 -15.47 14.65
N LEU A 134 -1.68 -16.41 13.99
CA LEU A 134 -2.25 -17.17 12.86
C LEU A 134 -3.32 -18.19 13.30
N LYS A 135 -3.23 -18.74 14.52
CA LYS A 135 -4.30 -19.61 15.07
C LYS A 135 -5.63 -18.88 15.25
N GLN A 136 -5.61 -17.56 15.47
CA GLN A 136 -6.84 -16.76 15.53
C GLN A 136 -7.52 -16.63 14.15
N PHE A 137 -6.78 -16.80 13.04
CA PHE A 137 -7.35 -16.85 11.69
C PHE A 137 -7.95 -18.23 11.35
N GLY A 138 -7.39 -19.31 11.90
CA GLY A 138 -7.79 -20.68 11.60
C GLY A 138 -8.89 -21.26 12.49
N LYS A 139 -9.21 -20.64 13.63
CA LYS A 139 -10.28 -21.08 14.53
C LYS A 139 -11.51 -20.17 14.43
N GLN A 140 -12.42 -20.54 13.54
CA GLN A 140 -13.85 -20.34 13.76
C GLN A 140 -14.56 -21.68 13.56
N GLU A 141 -14.81 -22.38 14.67
CA GLU A 141 -15.93 -23.32 14.83
C GLU A 141 -16.99 -22.64 15.71
#